data_AF-A0A376WTH5-F1
#
_entry.id   AF-A0A376WTH5-F1
#
_cell.length_a   1.000
_cell.length_b   1.000
_cell.length_c   1.000
_cell.angle_alpha   90.00
_cell.angle_beta   90.00
_cell.angle_gamma   90.00
#
_symmetry.space_group_name_H-M   'P 1'
#
loop_
_entity.id
_entity.type
_entity.pdbx_description
1 polymer ?
#
loop_
_entity_poly.entity_id
_entity_poly.type
_entity_poly.pdbx_seq_one_letter_code
_entity_poly.pdbx_strand_id
1 'polypeptide(L)'
;MPVKEQGFSLLEVLIAMAISSVLLLGAARFLPALQRESLTSTRKLALEDEIWLRVFTVAKHLQRAGYCHGICTGEGLEIVGQGDCVIVQWDANSNGIWDREPVKESDQIGFRLKEHVLETLRVRHPVKVRAGIKSLIRMPSLSTLFRSYVRMSAASRRC
;
A
#
# COMPACT_ATOMS: atom_id res chain seq x y z
N MET A 1 67.98 -5.78 -15.12
CA MET A 1 68.03 -4.48 -15.80
C MET A 1 68.02 -3.43 -14.70
N PRO A 2 69.09 -2.68 -14.45
CA PRO A 2 69.13 -1.76 -13.31
C PRO A 2 68.21 -0.56 -13.62
N VAL A 3 67.22 -0.33 -12.76
CA VAL A 3 66.35 0.85 -12.83
C VAL A 3 67.19 2.05 -12.41
N LYS A 4 67.28 3.06 -13.27
CA LYS A 4 68.01 4.29 -13.00
C LYS A 4 67.14 5.15 -12.07
N GLU A 5 67.43 5.13 -10.77
CA GLU A 5 66.69 5.96 -9.80
C GLU A 5 67.14 7.41 -9.92
N GLN A 6 66.46 8.16 -10.80
CA GLN A 6 66.55 9.61 -10.85
C GLN A 6 65.47 10.18 -9.93
N GLY A 7 65.89 10.94 -8.91
CA GLY A 7 64.96 11.64 -8.02
C GLY A 7 64.22 12.76 -8.76
N PHE A 8 63.05 13.15 -8.24
CA PHE A 8 62.26 14.23 -8.81
C PHE A 8 62.89 15.60 -8.57
N SER A 9 62.83 16.46 -9.57
CA SER A 9 63.18 17.87 -9.42
C SER A 9 62.12 18.60 -8.58
N LEU A 10 62.56 19.58 -7.77
CA LEU A 10 61.66 20.41 -6.96
C LEU A 10 60.57 21.09 -7.81
N LEU A 11 60.91 21.52 -9.03
CA LEU A 11 59.95 22.12 -9.96
C LEU A 11 58.89 21.11 -10.43
N GLU A 12 59.30 19.86 -10.72
CA GLU A 12 58.37 18.81 -11.16
C GLU A 12 57.36 18.48 -10.07
N VAL A 13 57.82 18.38 -8.81
CA VAL A 13 56.94 18.14 -7.67
C VAL A 13 55.95 19.31 -7.48
N LEU A 14 56.42 20.56 -7.61
CA LEU A 14 55.55 21.74 -7.51
C LEU A 14 54.47 21.77 -8.61
N ILE A 15 54.85 21.46 -9.85
CA ILE A 15 53.90 21.38 -10.97
C ILE A 15 52.91 20.24 -10.74
N ALA A 16 53.38 19.06 -10.34
CA ALA A 16 52.52 17.92 -10.06
C ALA A 16 51.52 18.21 -8.92
N MET A 17 51.96 18.87 -7.85
CA MET A 17 51.13 19.26 -6.72
C MET A 17 50.10 20.32 -7.11
N ALA A 18 50.49 21.31 -7.92
CA ALA A 18 49.59 22.32 -8.46
C ALA A 18 48.48 21.68 -9.31
N ILE A 19 48.85 20.82 -10.27
CA ILE A 19 47.88 20.12 -11.14
C ILE A 19 46.95 19.23 -10.31
N SER A 20 47.48 18.45 -9.37
CA SER A 20 46.68 17.57 -8.52
C SER A 20 45.67 18.34 -7.67
N SER A 21 46.05 19.49 -7.12
CA SER A 21 45.14 20.31 -6.32
C SER A 21 43.95 20.84 -7.14
N VAL A 22 44.20 21.28 -8.37
CA VAL A 22 43.17 21.78 -9.29
C VAL A 22 42.25 20.65 -9.74
N LEU A 23 42.80 19.48 -10.06
CA LEU A 23 42.01 18.29 -10.40
C LEU A 23 41.12 17.85 -9.24
N LEU A 24 41.65 17.82 -8.02
CA LEU A 24 40.91 17.40 -6.83
C LEU A 24 39.78 18.39 -6.49
N LEU A 25 40.05 19.70 -6.58
CA LEU A 25 39.04 20.75 -6.43
C LEU A 25 37.97 20.68 -7.53
N GLY A 26 38.36 20.39 -8.77
CA GLY A 26 37.45 20.17 -9.89
C GLY A 26 36.52 18.99 -9.64
N ALA A 27 37.08 17.82 -9.28
CA ALA A 27 36.32 16.61 -8.94
C ALA A 27 35.37 16.84 -7.75
N ALA A 28 35.82 17.57 -6.73
CA ALA A 28 35.01 17.90 -5.56
C ALA A 28 33.76 18.74 -5.90
N ARG A 29 33.81 19.54 -6.98
CA ARG A 29 32.64 20.30 -7.47
C ARG A 29 31.60 19.43 -8.18
N PHE A 30 31.96 18.23 -8.66
CA PHE A 30 31.03 17.30 -9.30
C PHE A 30 30.30 16.38 -8.29
N LEU A 31 30.89 16.11 -7.12
CA LEU A 31 30.26 15.34 -6.04
C LEU A 31 28.86 15.84 -5.62
N PRO A 32 28.62 17.15 -5.40
CA PRO A 32 27.28 17.62 -4.98
C PRO A 32 26.22 17.45 -6.06
N ALA A 33 26.59 17.46 -7.34
CA ALA A 33 25.64 17.18 -8.43
C ALA A 33 25.23 15.70 -8.43
N LEU A 34 26.19 14.79 -8.29
CA LEU A 34 25.94 13.35 -8.18
C LEU A 34 25.13 12.99 -6.93
N GLN A 35 25.40 13.62 -5.79
CA GLN A 35 24.63 13.41 -4.56
C GLN A 35 23.17 13.83 -4.71
N ARG A 36 22.90 14.95 -5.40
CA ARG A 36 21.52 15.40 -5.64
C ARG A 36 20.76 14.40 -6.50
N GLU A 37 21.36 13.95 -7.59
CA GLU A 37 20.72 12.98 -8.49
C GLU A 37 20.46 11.65 -7.77
N SER A 38 21.45 11.14 -7.03
CA SER A 38 21.31 9.96 -6.19
C SER A 38 20.15 10.09 -5.19
N LEU A 39 20.07 11.20 -4.45
CA LEU A 39 18.98 11.45 -3.50
C LEU A 39 17.60 11.50 -4.18
N THR A 40 17.50 12.11 -5.37
CA THR A 40 16.22 12.15 -6.09
C THR A 40 15.79 10.77 -6.57
N SER A 41 16.75 9.94 -7.01
CA SER A 41 16.50 8.55 -7.40
C SER A 41 16.05 7.70 -6.21
N THR A 42 16.75 7.80 -5.07
CA THR A 42 16.40 7.09 -3.84
C THR A 42 15.00 7.46 -3.33
N ARG A 43 14.62 8.75 -3.42
CA ARG A 43 13.26 9.19 -3.03
C ARG A 43 12.17 8.57 -3.91
N LYS A 44 12.40 8.45 -5.22
CA LYS A 44 11.45 7.82 -6.13
C LYS A 44 11.31 6.33 -5.83
N LEU A 45 12.43 5.63 -5.66
CA LEU A 45 12.46 4.21 -5.30
C LEU A 45 11.72 3.93 -4.00
N ALA A 46 11.93 4.76 -2.96
CA ALA A 46 11.25 4.58 -1.68
C ALA A 46 9.71 4.72 -1.79
N LEU A 47 9.22 5.61 -2.64
CA LEU A 47 7.78 5.77 -2.89
C LEU A 47 7.21 4.55 -3.64
N GLU A 48 7.95 4.04 -4.63
CA GLU A 48 7.57 2.85 -5.39
C GLU A 48 7.49 1.62 -4.48
N ASP A 49 8.46 1.44 -3.58
CA ASP A 49 8.47 0.34 -2.61
C ASP A 49 7.27 0.37 -1.66
N GLU A 50 6.87 1.56 -1.19
CA GLU A 50 5.70 1.70 -0.32
C GLU A 50 4.40 1.31 -1.04
N ILE A 51 4.23 1.73 -2.30
CA ILE A 51 3.09 1.35 -3.13
C ILE A 51 3.11 -0.15 -3.39
N TRP A 52 4.27 -0.70 -3.74
CA TRP A 52 4.44 -2.10 -4.03
C TRP A 52 4.07 -2.99 -2.84
N LEU A 53 4.50 -2.63 -1.62
CA LEU A 53 4.18 -3.38 -0.40
C LEU A 53 2.67 -3.46 -0.15
N ARG A 54 1.95 -2.35 -0.36
CA ARG A 54 0.49 -2.27 -0.17
C ARG A 54 -0.24 -3.10 -1.22
N VAL A 55 0.13 -2.96 -2.50
CA VAL A 55 -0.46 -3.73 -3.60
C VAL A 55 -0.18 -5.23 -3.45
N PHE A 56 1.04 -5.59 -3.04
CA PHE A 56 1.43 -6.99 -2.86
C PHE A 56 0.66 -7.67 -1.72
N THR A 57 0.30 -6.92 -0.68
CA THR A 57 -0.60 -7.43 0.37
C THR A 57 -1.96 -7.82 -0.21
N VAL A 58 -2.57 -6.94 -0.99
CA VAL A 58 -3.86 -7.23 -1.65
C VAL A 58 -3.72 -8.43 -2.60
N ALA A 59 -2.66 -8.45 -3.42
CA ALA A 59 -2.40 -9.52 -4.37
C ALA A 59 -2.29 -10.90 -3.71
N LYS A 60 -1.61 -11.02 -2.56
CA LYS A 60 -1.55 -12.28 -1.80
C LYS A 60 -2.93 -12.79 -1.38
N HIS A 61 -3.79 -11.88 -0.94
CA HIS A 61 -5.14 -12.23 -0.53
C HIS A 61 -6.02 -12.61 -1.74
N LEU A 62 -5.81 -11.97 -2.89
CA LEU A 62 -6.45 -12.34 -4.15
C LEU A 62 -6.00 -13.71 -4.67
N GLN A 63 -4.71 -14.03 -4.57
CA GLN A 63 -4.16 -15.30 -5.05
C GLN A 63 -4.76 -16.53 -4.35
N ARG A 64 -5.21 -16.39 -3.09
CA ARG A 64 -5.87 -17.46 -2.34
C ARG A 64 -7.40 -17.42 -2.40
N ALA A 65 -7.98 -16.42 -3.06
CA ALA A 65 -9.42 -16.25 -3.11
C ALA A 65 -10.08 -17.48 -3.74
N GLY A 66 -11.13 -17.99 -3.08
CA GLY A 66 -11.86 -19.18 -3.52
C GLY A 66 -11.23 -20.51 -3.15
N TYR A 67 -10.09 -20.55 -2.45
CA TYR A 67 -9.58 -21.81 -1.90
C TYR A 67 -10.59 -22.41 -0.90
N CYS A 68 -10.90 -23.70 -1.07
CA CYS A 68 -11.80 -24.46 -0.20
C CYS A 68 -11.41 -25.93 -0.21
N HIS A 69 -11.26 -26.53 0.98
CA HIS A 69 -10.99 -27.96 1.12
C HIS A 69 -12.31 -28.75 1.24
N GLY A 70 -13.15 -28.73 0.20
CA GLY A 70 -14.46 -29.39 0.22
C GLY A 70 -15.50 -28.69 -0.64
N ILE A 71 -16.73 -28.57 -0.11
CA ILE A 71 -17.85 -27.93 -0.81
C ILE A 71 -18.20 -26.63 -0.08
N CYS A 72 -17.53 -25.54 -0.47
CA CYS A 72 -17.90 -24.20 -0.04
C CYS A 72 -18.98 -23.63 -0.97
N THR A 73 -19.92 -22.87 -0.40
CA THR A 73 -21.02 -22.26 -1.15
C THR A 73 -20.86 -20.74 -1.25
N GLY A 74 -20.94 -20.24 -2.49
CA GLY A 74 -20.84 -18.81 -2.81
C GLY A 74 -19.61 -18.46 -3.65
N GLU A 75 -19.38 -17.16 -3.82
CA GLU A 75 -18.25 -16.64 -4.58
C GLU A 75 -17.03 -16.40 -3.68
N GLY A 76 -15.89 -16.97 -4.07
CA GLY A 76 -14.61 -16.78 -3.38
C GLY A 76 -14.01 -15.39 -3.53
N LEU A 77 -14.45 -14.65 -4.55
CA LEU A 77 -14.05 -13.29 -4.87
C LEU A 77 -15.30 -12.53 -5.32
N GLU A 78 -15.57 -11.40 -4.68
CA GLU A 78 -16.66 -10.49 -5.05
C GLU A 78 -16.08 -9.08 -5.23
N ILE A 79 -16.35 -8.46 -6.36
CA ILE A 79 -15.95 -7.09 -6.67
C ILE A 79 -17.19 -6.20 -6.61
N VAL A 80 -17.14 -5.15 -5.78
CA VAL A 80 -18.29 -4.29 -5.49
C VAL A 80 -17.92 -2.82 -5.76
N GLY A 81 -18.94 -1.99 -6.04
CA GLY A 81 -18.76 -0.55 -6.18
C GLY A 81 -17.87 -0.17 -7.36
N GLN A 82 -18.19 -0.63 -8.57
CA GLN A 82 -17.42 -0.39 -9.81
C GLN A 82 -15.93 -0.78 -9.77
N GLY A 83 -15.47 -1.49 -8.74
CA GLY A 83 -14.06 -1.86 -8.54
C GLY A 83 -13.41 -1.22 -7.32
N ASP A 84 -14.09 -0.32 -6.62
CA ASP A 84 -13.57 0.37 -5.44
C ASP A 84 -13.50 -0.54 -4.20
N CYS A 85 -14.15 -1.70 -4.24
CA CYS A 85 -14.02 -2.70 -3.19
C CYS A 85 -13.92 -4.12 -3.71
N VAL A 86 -13.05 -4.89 -3.05
CA VAL A 86 -12.87 -6.31 -3.33
C VAL A 86 -12.95 -7.11 -2.04
N ILE A 87 -13.81 -8.12 -2.04
CA ILE A 87 -14.00 -9.04 -0.93
C ILE A 87 -13.49 -10.40 -1.37
N VAL A 88 -12.60 -10.99 -0.58
CA VAL A 88 -12.08 -12.35 -0.83
C VAL A 88 -12.38 -13.26 0.35
N GLN A 89 -12.69 -14.52 0.03
CA GLN A 89 -12.94 -15.59 0.98
C GLN A 89 -12.02 -16.77 0.65
N TRP A 90 -11.47 -17.41 1.68
CA TRP A 90 -10.66 -18.62 1.53
C TRP A 90 -10.79 -19.46 2.81
N ASP A 91 -10.80 -20.77 2.68
CA ASP A 91 -10.80 -21.71 3.80
C ASP A 91 -9.41 -21.72 4.46
N ALA A 92 -9.25 -21.04 5.61
CA ALA A 92 -7.95 -20.89 6.25
C ALA A 92 -7.49 -22.15 7.01
N ASN A 93 -8.44 -22.92 7.53
CA ASN A 93 -8.19 -24.10 8.38
C ASN A 93 -8.37 -25.43 7.62
N SER A 94 -8.75 -25.38 6.33
CA SER A 94 -9.03 -26.53 5.47
C SER A 94 -10.14 -27.44 6.02
N ASN A 95 -11.15 -26.88 6.70
CA ASN A 95 -12.29 -27.64 7.22
C ASN A 95 -13.40 -27.84 6.16
N GLY A 96 -13.24 -27.27 4.96
CA GLY A 96 -14.19 -27.37 3.85
C GLY A 96 -15.37 -26.41 3.93
N ILE A 97 -15.31 -25.42 4.81
CA ILE A 97 -16.33 -24.39 5.02
C ILE A 97 -15.62 -23.03 5.10
N TRP A 98 -16.24 -21.98 4.57
CA TRP A 98 -15.74 -20.62 4.80
C TRP A 98 -16.30 -20.08 6.11
N ASP A 99 -15.45 -19.95 7.12
CA ASP A 99 -15.82 -19.49 8.45
C ASP A 99 -16.03 -17.97 8.47
N ARG A 100 -17.28 -17.53 8.60
CA ARG A 100 -17.66 -16.10 8.61
C ARG A 100 -17.69 -15.47 10.01
N GLU A 101 -17.59 -16.30 11.05
CA GLU A 101 -17.63 -15.87 12.45
C GLU A 101 -16.62 -16.65 13.31
N PRO A 102 -15.97 -15.99 14.28
CA PRO A 102 -16.06 -14.57 14.64
C PRO A 102 -15.27 -13.66 13.65
N VAL A 103 -15.63 -12.37 13.54
CA VAL A 103 -14.98 -11.43 12.59
C VAL A 103 -13.46 -11.37 12.74
N LYS A 104 -12.93 -11.62 13.94
CA LYS A 104 -11.50 -11.63 14.22
C LYS A 104 -10.76 -12.78 13.51
N GLU A 105 -11.45 -13.90 13.31
CA GLU A 105 -10.94 -15.14 12.73
C GLU A 105 -11.64 -15.49 11.41
N SER A 106 -12.41 -14.55 10.85
CA SER A 106 -13.15 -14.82 9.63
C SER A 106 -12.20 -15.09 8.46
N ASP A 107 -12.57 -16.11 7.70
CA ASP A 107 -12.03 -16.51 6.40
C ASP A 107 -12.29 -15.49 5.27
N GLN A 108 -12.72 -14.27 5.65
CA GLN A 108 -13.10 -13.21 4.75
C GLN A 108 -12.34 -11.91 5.06
N ILE A 109 -11.80 -11.30 4.01
CA ILE A 109 -11.16 -9.98 4.08
C ILE A 109 -11.64 -9.11 2.92
N GLY A 110 -11.87 -7.84 3.21
CA GLY A 110 -12.30 -6.83 2.26
C GLY A 110 -11.26 -5.72 2.15
N PHE A 111 -11.01 -5.29 0.93
CA PHE A 111 -10.16 -4.15 0.61
C PHE A 111 -11.03 -3.08 -0.05
N ARG A 112 -11.02 -1.86 0.50
CA ARG A 112 -11.74 -0.72 -0.07
C ARG A 112 -10.77 0.40 -0.38
N LEU A 113 -10.80 0.91 -1.60
CA LEU A 113 -10.06 2.10 -1.98
C LEU A 113 -10.99 3.30 -1.91
N LYS A 114 -10.74 4.22 -0.98
CA LYS A 114 -11.50 5.45 -0.86
C LYS A 114 -10.54 6.62 -0.67
N GLU A 115 -10.71 7.67 -1.47
CA GLU A 115 -9.92 8.90 -1.34
C GLU A 115 -8.39 8.63 -1.29
N HIS A 116 -7.90 7.69 -2.12
CA HIS A 116 -6.49 7.24 -2.18
C HIS A 116 -5.98 6.48 -0.95
N VAL A 117 -6.86 6.12 -0.02
CA VAL A 117 -6.53 5.30 1.15
C VAL A 117 -7.07 3.88 0.92
N LEU A 118 -6.17 2.90 1.04
CA LEU A 118 -6.52 1.48 1.03
C LEU A 118 -6.92 1.07 2.45
N GLU A 119 -8.22 0.85 2.65
CA GLU A 119 -8.77 0.34 3.90
C GLU A 119 -8.85 -1.18 3.85
N THR A 120 -8.32 -1.85 4.87
CA THR A 120 -8.43 -3.31 5.03
C THR A 120 -9.37 -3.61 6.18
N LEU A 121 -10.43 -4.38 5.91
CA LEU A 121 -11.43 -4.75 6.90
C LEU A 121 -11.63 -6.27 6.86
N ARG A 122 -11.66 -6.91 8.04
CA ARG A 122 -12.29 -8.23 8.13
C ARG A 122 -13.79 -8.02 8.03
N VAL A 123 -14.37 -8.43 6.92
CA VAL A 123 -15.79 -8.20 6.61
C VAL A 123 -16.59 -9.47 6.88
N ARG A 124 -17.89 -9.28 7.15
CA ARG A 124 -18.88 -10.36 7.22
C ARG A 124 -19.84 -10.17 6.07
N HIS A 125 -19.96 -11.14 5.18
CA HIS A 125 -20.96 -11.15 4.11
C HIS A 125 -22.24 -11.89 4.53
N PRO A 126 -23.45 -11.38 4.20
CA PRO A 126 -23.71 -10.13 3.49
C PRO A 126 -23.51 -8.93 4.42
N VAL A 127 -22.73 -7.97 3.95
CA VAL A 127 -22.35 -6.76 4.70
C VAL A 127 -23.61 -6.00 5.11
N LYS A 128 -24.08 -6.24 6.33
CA LYS A 128 -25.03 -5.35 7.02
C LYS A 128 -24.18 -4.52 7.98
N VAL A 129 -23.58 -3.44 7.48
CA VAL A 129 -22.99 -2.42 8.36
C VAL A 129 -24.13 -1.87 9.21
N ARG A 130 -24.24 -2.35 10.46
CA ARG A 130 -25.15 -1.78 11.44
C ARG A 130 -24.62 -0.38 11.72
N ALA A 131 -25.36 0.62 11.26
CA ALA A 131 -25.06 2.02 11.53
C ALA A 131 -24.80 2.20 13.04
N GLY A 132 -23.73 2.91 13.35
CA GLY A 132 -23.25 3.11 14.71
C GLY A 132 -24.36 3.52 15.67
N ILE A 133 -24.24 2.98 16.88
CA ILE A 133 -24.97 3.40 18.08
C ILE A 133 -24.80 4.92 18.22
N LYS A 134 -25.80 5.69 17.80
CA LYS A 134 -26.06 6.99 18.41
C LYS A 134 -27.05 6.73 19.52
N SER A 135 -26.57 6.82 20.76
CA SER A 135 -27.45 7.04 21.89
C SER A 135 -28.26 8.31 21.61
N LEU A 136 -29.58 8.17 21.55
CA LEU A 136 -30.44 9.27 21.94
C LEU A 136 -31.71 8.66 22.52
N ILE A 137 -31.81 8.81 23.82
CA ILE A 137 -33.05 8.70 24.58
C ILE A 137 -34.09 9.61 23.92
N ARG A 138 -35.27 9.05 23.63
CA ARG A 138 -36.63 9.62 23.81
C ARG A 138 -37.57 9.29 22.64
N MET A 139 -38.59 8.46 22.93
CA MET A 139 -39.87 8.36 22.21
C MET A 139 -40.88 9.36 22.82
N PRO A 140 -42.08 9.59 22.24
CA PRO A 140 -42.55 9.49 20.84
C PRO A 140 -43.38 10.73 20.40
N SER A 141 -43.75 10.86 19.11
CA SER A 141 -45.16 11.08 18.70
C SER A 141 -45.35 11.18 17.17
N LEU A 142 -46.60 10.95 16.80
CA LEU A 142 -47.24 10.72 15.49
C LEU A 142 -47.34 12.00 14.63
N SER A 143 -46.26 12.55 14.07
CA SER A 143 -46.44 13.70 13.16
C SER A 143 -45.23 14.06 12.31
N THR A 144 -44.76 13.20 11.39
CA THR A 144 -44.02 13.70 10.20
C THR A 144 -44.00 12.70 9.05
N LEU A 145 -45.17 12.49 8.45
CA LEU A 145 -45.29 12.14 7.04
C LEU A 145 -44.82 13.32 6.18
N PHE A 146 -43.52 13.68 6.20
CA PHE A 146 -42.98 14.72 5.31
C PHE A 146 -41.44 14.67 5.26
N ARG A 147 -40.87 13.64 4.63
CA ARG A 147 -39.57 13.78 3.95
C ARG A 147 -39.24 12.63 3.02
N SER A 148 -40.03 12.53 1.95
CA SER A 148 -39.71 11.84 0.71
C SER A 148 -38.55 12.51 -0.08
N TYR A 149 -37.50 12.96 0.61
CA TYR A 149 -36.35 13.68 0.02
C TYR A 149 -35.01 13.27 0.66
N VAL A 150 -34.89 12.00 1.06
CA VAL A 150 -33.59 11.30 1.18
C VAL A 150 -33.77 9.89 0.59
N ARG A 151 -34.26 9.85 -0.66
CA ARG A 151 -34.36 8.62 -1.47
C ARG A 151 -33.32 8.65 -2.58
N MET A 152 -32.09 9.05 -2.24
CA MET A 152 -30.94 9.05 -3.14
C MET A 152 -29.63 9.02 -2.32
N SER A 153 -29.52 8.02 -1.43
CA SER A 153 -28.25 7.61 -0.80
C SER A 153 -28.39 6.19 -0.26
N ALA A 154 -28.74 5.28 -1.15
CA ALA A 154 -28.93 3.85 -0.85
C ALA A 154 -28.12 2.94 -1.80
N ALA A 155 -27.13 3.49 -2.51
CA ALA A 155 -26.31 2.76 -3.47
C ALA A 155 -24.86 2.46 -3.00
N SER A 156 -24.46 2.88 -1.79
CA SER A 156 -23.06 2.78 -1.32
C SER A 156 -22.93 2.05 0.02
N ARG A 157 -23.50 0.84 0.14
CA ARG A 157 -23.39 0.02 1.37
C ARG A 157 -23.18 -1.47 1.10
N ARG A 158 -22.41 -1.78 0.07
CA ARG A 158 -21.76 -3.08 -0.06
C ARG A 158 -20.33 -2.72 -0.39
N CYS A 159 -19.51 -2.80 0.66
CA CYS A 159 -18.36 -1.92 0.91
C CYS A 159 -18.68 -0.41 1.02
#